data_AF-A0A3B6SIK5-F1
#
_entry.id   AF-A0A3B6SIK5-F1
#
_cell.length_a   1.000
_cell.length_b   1.000
_cell.length_c   1.000
_cell.angle_alpha   90.00
_cell.angle_beta   90.00
_cell.angle_gamma   90.00
#
_symmetry.space_group_name_H-M   'P 1'
#
loop_
_entity.id
_entity.type
_entity.pdbx_description
1 polymer ?
#
loop_
_entity_poly.entity_id
_entity_poly.type
_entity_poly.pdbx_seq_one_letter_code
_entity_poly.pdbx_strand_id
1 'polypeptide(L)'
;MTNCKVAGVLCLLVFLAIYSCSRNAQAIHGVHHCTIDKNNVIQDCSGFIEKNLGNQVPQPWTLCCVTMRGVTDIHCVCDRFTAHELTRISLPKFARMTHVCGKGLHPHTHCAGYLVPVIKLRPPPLAST
;
A
#
# COMPACT_ATOMS: atom_id res chain seq x y z
N MET A 1 -48.47 27.02 5.20
CA MET A 1 -47.46 26.76 4.13
C MET A 1 -46.00 26.86 4.59
N THR A 2 -45.73 27.28 5.83
CA THR A 2 -44.38 27.38 6.43
C THR A 2 -43.83 26.03 6.92
N ASN A 3 -44.69 25.16 7.48
CA ASN A 3 -44.26 23.88 8.07
C ASN A 3 -43.66 22.88 7.04
N CYS A 4 -44.17 22.83 5.80
CA CYS A 4 -43.58 21.98 4.75
C CYS A 4 -42.22 22.49 4.28
N LYS A 5 -42.01 23.82 4.24
CA LYS A 5 -40.71 24.41 3.90
C LYS A 5 -39.68 24.13 5.00
N VAL A 6 -40.08 24.27 6.26
CA VAL A 6 -39.24 23.99 7.43
C VAL A 6 -38.86 22.49 7.47
N ALA A 7 -39.81 21.59 7.23
CA ALA A 7 -39.55 20.15 7.17
C ALA A 7 -38.59 19.77 6.02
N GLY A 8 -38.78 20.35 4.84
CA GLY A 8 -37.89 20.12 3.69
C GLY A 8 -36.46 20.59 3.91
N VAL A 9 -36.28 21.76 4.55
CA VAL A 9 -34.96 22.30 4.93
C VAL A 9 -34.29 21.40 5.97
N LEU A 10 -35.03 20.95 6.99
CA LEU A 10 -34.52 20.01 8.00
C LEU A 10 -34.06 18.68 7.38
N CYS A 11 -34.85 18.10 6.47
CA CYS A 11 -34.44 16.88 5.77
C CYS A 11 -33.15 17.07 4.97
N LEU A 12 -33.04 18.15 4.19
CA LEU A 12 -31.83 18.44 3.41
C LEU A 12 -30.58 18.57 4.30
N LEU A 13 -30.71 19.24 5.44
CA LEU A 13 -29.60 19.39 6.39
C LEU A 13 -29.17 18.04 7.00
N VAL A 14 -30.13 17.16 7.33
CA VAL A 14 -29.83 15.81 7.84
C VAL A 14 -29.13 14.96 6.78
N PHE A 15 -29.58 14.99 5.52
CA PHE A 15 -28.92 14.25 4.44
C PHE A 15 -27.50 14.78 4.17
N LEU A 16 -27.29 16.09 4.17
CA LEU A 16 -25.96 16.69 4.00
C LEU A 16 -25.00 16.33 5.15
N ALA A 17 -25.50 16.26 6.39
CA ALA A 17 -24.72 15.83 7.54
C ALA A 17 -24.32 14.35 7.42
N ILE A 18 -25.26 13.46 7.09
CA ILE A 18 -24.99 12.02 6.92
C ILE A 18 -23.99 11.78 5.76
N TYR A 19 -24.16 12.48 4.64
CA TYR A 19 -23.27 12.37 3.48
C TYR A 19 -21.85 12.88 3.76
N SER A 20 -21.72 13.95 4.55
CA SER A 20 -20.41 14.46 4.96
C SER A 20 -19.69 13.51 5.92
N CYS A 21 -20.43 12.90 6.86
CA CYS A 21 -19.87 11.94 7.80
C CYS A 21 -19.36 10.66 7.13
N SER A 22 -20.07 10.12 6.13
CA SER A 22 -19.66 8.90 5.44
C SER A 22 -18.40 9.09 4.58
N ARG A 23 -18.25 10.23 3.90
CA ARG A 23 -17.03 10.54 3.14
C ARG A 23 -15.80 10.69 4.04
N ASN A 24 -15.96 11.31 5.20
CA ASN A 24 -14.87 11.46 6.18
C ASN A 24 -14.46 10.11 6.79
N ALA A 25 -15.43 9.23 7.07
CA ALA A 25 -15.13 7.88 7.56
C ALA A 25 -14.28 7.10 6.54
N GLN A 26 -14.66 7.09 5.26
CA GLN A 26 -13.90 6.36 4.23
C GLN A 26 -12.46 6.86 4.08
N ALA A 27 -12.23 8.17 4.17
CA ALA A 27 -10.88 8.75 4.16
C ALA A 27 -10.05 8.30 5.37
N ILE A 28 -10.62 8.36 6.59
CA ILE A 28 -9.92 7.95 7.83
C ILE A 28 -9.63 6.45 7.82
N HIS A 29 -10.57 5.63 7.35
CA HIS A 29 -10.38 4.19 7.23
C HIS A 29 -9.25 3.86 6.25
N GLY A 30 -9.19 4.52 5.08
CA GLY A 30 -8.08 4.34 4.13
C GLY A 30 -6.71 4.64 4.73
N VAL A 31 -6.59 5.75 5.48
CA VAL A 31 -5.36 6.14 6.21
C VAL A 31 -4.91 5.03 7.19
N HIS A 32 -5.86 4.40 7.89
CA HIS A 32 -5.58 3.36 8.86
C HIS A 32 -5.16 2.04 8.19
N HIS A 33 -5.85 1.63 7.13
CA HIS A 33 -5.53 0.40 6.40
C HIS A 33 -4.11 0.40 5.82
N CYS A 34 -3.65 1.51 5.24
CA CYS A 34 -2.30 1.55 4.68
C CYS A 34 -1.21 1.50 5.75
N THR A 35 -1.50 2.03 6.93
CA THR A 35 -0.57 1.96 8.07
C THR A 35 -0.45 0.53 8.57
N ILE A 36 -1.57 -0.20 8.64
CA ILE A 36 -1.57 -1.64 8.96
C ILE A 36 -0.82 -2.44 7.90
N ASP A 37 -1.16 -2.26 6.62
CA ASP A 37 -0.52 -2.97 5.50
C ASP A 37 0.99 -2.73 5.50
N LYS A 38 1.43 -1.47 5.67
CA LYS A 38 2.85 -1.15 5.81
C LYS A 38 3.51 -1.90 6.96
N ASN A 39 2.90 -1.88 8.15
CA ASN A 39 3.49 -2.53 9.33
C ASN A 39 3.61 -4.05 9.11
N ASN A 40 2.58 -4.70 8.55
CA ASN A 40 2.61 -6.12 8.21
C ASN A 40 3.71 -6.42 7.19
N VAL A 41 3.86 -5.59 6.16
CA VAL A 41 4.91 -5.76 5.15
C VAL A 41 6.30 -5.59 5.77
N ILE A 42 6.52 -4.58 6.62
CA ILE A 42 7.82 -4.41 7.30
C ILE A 42 8.14 -5.64 8.15
N GLN A 43 7.16 -6.15 8.90
CA GLN A 43 7.33 -7.32 9.74
C GLN A 43 7.68 -8.56 8.91
N ASP A 44 6.84 -8.92 7.95
CA ASP A 44 6.90 -10.20 7.25
C ASP A 44 7.94 -10.23 6.11
N CYS A 45 8.30 -9.05 5.57
CA CYS A 45 9.24 -8.92 4.46
C CYS A 45 10.59 -8.31 4.85
N SER A 46 10.83 -7.96 6.13
CA SER A 46 12.10 -7.38 6.63
C SER A 46 13.34 -8.03 6.03
N GLY A 47 13.39 -9.37 6.03
CA GLY A 47 14.48 -10.18 5.48
C GLY A 47 14.84 -9.93 4.00
N PHE A 48 13.90 -9.38 3.21
CA PHE A 48 14.08 -9.10 1.78
C PHE A 48 14.28 -7.61 1.47
N ILE A 49 13.83 -6.73 2.36
CA ILE A 49 13.79 -5.28 2.09
C ILE A 49 14.82 -4.49 2.87
N GLU A 50 15.37 -5.02 3.97
CA GLU A 50 16.41 -4.33 4.75
C GLU A 50 17.68 -4.07 3.94
N LYS A 51 18.28 -2.90 4.15
CA LYS A 51 19.50 -2.46 3.44
C LYS A 51 20.70 -3.37 3.73
N ASN A 52 20.83 -3.81 4.98
CA ASN A 52 22.00 -4.55 5.47
C ASN A 52 21.99 -6.04 5.12
N LEU A 53 20.92 -6.53 4.50
CA LEU A 53 20.80 -7.92 4.07
C LEU A 53 21.21 -8.08 2.60
N GLY A 54 21.31 -9.32 2.12
CA GLY A 54 21.62 -9.62 0.72
C GLY A 54 20.53 -9.16 -0.27
N ASN A 55 20.74 -9.46 -1.56
CA ASN A 55 19.78 -9.16 -2.65
C ASN A 55 18.83 -10.34 -2.93
N GLN A 56 18.44 -11.05 -1.89
CA GLN A 56 17.53 -12.19 -2.00
C GLN A 56 16.14 -11.69 -2.39
N VAL A 57 15.41 -12.49 -3.16
CA VAL A 57 14.00 -12.23 -3.48
C VAL A 57 13.14 -13.35 -2.89
N PRO A 58 11.95 -13.02 -2.36
CA PRO A 58 11.08 -14.04 -1.80
C PRO A 58 10.61 -15.02 -2.87
N GLN A 59 10.47 -16.29 -2.49
CA GLN A 59 9.68 -17.22 -3.29
C GLN A 59 8.19 -16.83 -3.20
N PRO A 60 7.38 -17.07 -4.25
CA PRO A 60 5.98 -16.66 -4.27
C PRO A 60 5.14 -17.17 -3.09
N TRP A 61 5.45 -18.32 -2.50
CA TRP A 61 4.67 -18.90 -1.40
C TRP A 61 5.11 -18.46 -0.01
N THR A 62 6.15 -17.62 0.11
CA THR A 62 6.60 -17.10 1.41
C THR A 62 5.52 -16.24 2.08
N LEU A 63 5.55 -16.18 3.42
CA LEU A 63 4.67 -15.30 4.20
C LEU A 63 4.70 -13.86 3.69
N CYS A 64 5.89 -13.32 3.41
CA CYS A 64 6.06 -12.01 2.79
C CYS A 64 5.19 -11.82 1.53
N CYS A 65 5.21 -12.77 0.59
CA CYS A 65 4.39 -12.67 -0.61
C CYS A 65 2.89 -12.84 -0.33
N VAL A 66 2.49 -13.65 0.66
CA VAL A 66 1.10 -13.75 1.08
C VAL A 66 0.60 -12.40 1.62
N THR A 67 1.36 -11.80 2.53
CA THR A 67 1.08 -10.47 3.10
C THR A 67 0.99 -9.42 2.01
N MET A 68 1.93 -9.42 1.08
CA MET A 68 1.95 -8.48 -0.03
C MET A 68 0.75 -8.62 -0.95
N ARG A 69 0.30 -9.85 -1.28
CA ARG A 69 -0.93 -10.04 -2.06
C ARG A 69 -2.17 -9.48 -1.37
N GLY A 70 -2.19 -9.48 -0.03
CA GLY A 70 -3.25 -8.89 0.78
C GLY A 70 -3.27 -7.36 0.77
N VAL A 71 -2.18 -6.70 0.34
CA VAL A 71 -2.12 -5.24 0.26
C VAL A 71 -3.15 -4.72 -0.75
N THR A 72 -3.96 -3.78 -0.29
CA THR A 72 -5.05 -3.21 -1.09
C THR A 72 -4.53 -2.11 -2.02
N ASP A 73 -3.68 -1.22 -1.50
CA ASP A 73 -3.08 -0.11 -2.25
C ASP A 73 -1.60 0.03 -1.90
N ILE A 74 -0.74 -0.37 -2.85
CA ILE A 74 0.71 -0.35 -2.66
C ILE A 74 1.29 1.07 -2.67
N HIS A 75 0.66 2.03 -3.36
CA HIS A 75 1.08 3.43 -3.33
C HIS A 75 0.76 4.05 -1.98
N CYS A 76 -0.38 3.71 -1.40
CA CYS A 76 -0.70 4.16 -0.06
C CYS A 76 0.26 3.61 1.00
N VAL A 77 0.75 2.37 0.86
CA VAL A 77 1.84 1.84 1.70
C VAL A 77 3.12 2.67 1.55
N CYS A 78 3.49 3.01 0.30
CA CYS A 78 4.68 3.84 0.03
C CYS A 78 4.64 5.19 0.75
N ASP A 79 3.48 5.84 0.81
CA ASP A 79 3.32 7.15 1.46
C ASP A 79 3.37 7.08 2.99
N ARG A 80 3.36 5.86 3.57
CA ARG A 80 3.39 5.63 5.02
C ARG A 80 4.76 5.28 5.57
N PHE A 81 5.75 5.06 4.71
CA PHE A 81 7.11 4.86 5.17
C PHE A 81 7.61 6.12 5.87
N THR A 82 8.01 5.96 7.13
CA THR A 82 8.61 7.04 7.91
C THR A 82 10.07 7.23 7.53
N ALA A 83 10.62 8.42 7.79
CA ALA A 83 12.04 8.69 7.59
C ALA A 83 12.93 7.67 8.32
N HIS A 84 12.54 7.27 9.55
CA HIS A 84 13.25 6.25 10.33
C HIS A 84 13.25 4.88 9.64
N GLU A 85 12.11 4.41 9.14
CA GLU A 85 12.03 3.14 8.40
C GLU A 85 12.87 3.19 7.12
N LEU A 86 12.86 4.31 6.40
CA LEU A 86 13.67 4.52 5.20
C LEU A 86 15.18 4.57 5.49
N THR A 87 15.61 4.75 6.75
CA THR A 87 17.02 4.55 7.10
C THR A 87 17.41 3.07 7.03
N ARG A 88 16.48 2.16 7.31
CA ARG A 88 16.70 0.70 7.42
C ARG A 88 16.31 -0.08 6.16
N ILE A 89 15.31 0.39 5.41
CA ILE A 89 14.73 -0.31 4.26
C ILE A 89 15.31 0.22 2.93
N SER A 90 15.53 -0.69 1.98
CA SER A 90 15.92 -0.37 0.61
C SER A 90 14.69 -0.36 -0.31
N LEU A 91 14.30 0.83 -0.77
CA LEU A 91 13.20 1.00 -1.73
C LEU A 91 13.44 0.26 -3.07
N PRO A 92 14.67 0.17 -3.61
CA PRO A 92 14.94 -0.70 -4.76
C PRO A 92 14.66 -2.19 -4.47
N LYS A 93 14.97 -2.69 -3.28
CA LYS A 93 14.67 -4.07 -2.89
C LYS A 93 13.17 -4.28 -2.72
N PHE A 94 12.51 -3.35 -2.04
CA PHE A 94 11.06 -3.33 -1.91
C PHE A 94 10.38 -3.39 -3.28
N ALA A 95 10.73 -2.49 -4.21
CA ALA A 95 10.15 -2.46 -5.56
C ALA A 95 10.33 -3.80 -6.30
N ARG A 96 11.53 -4.40 -6.24
CA ARG A 96 11.78 -5.72 -6.83
C ARG A 96 10.95 -6.81 -6.17
N MET A 97 10.90 -6.83 -4.85
CA MET A 97 10.10 -7.77 -4.08
C MET A 97 8.63 -7.66 -4.49
N THR A 98 8.04 -6.46 -4.48
CA THR A 98 6.61 -6.26 -4.83
C THR A 98 6.26 -6.84 -6.19
N HIS A 99 7.16 -6.68 -7.17
CA HIS A 99 6.99 -7.24 -8.51
C HIS A 99 7.01 -8.78 -8.49
N VAL A 100 7.89 -9.41 -7.71
CA VAL A 100 7.95 -10.88 -7.58
C VAL A 100 6.69 -11.45 -6.92
N CYS A 101 6.13 -10.74 -5.93
CA CYS A 101 4.92 -11.20 -5.24
C CYS A 101 3.61 -10.83 -5.94
N GLY A 102 3.66 -10.23 -7.13
CA GLY A 102 2.48 -9.92 -7.95
C GLY A 102 1.75 -8.62 -7.57
N LYS A 103 2.41 -7.72 -6.85
CA LYS A 103 1.91 -6.38 -6.47
C LYS A 103 2.89 -5.28 -6.87
N GLY A 104 3.50 -5.45 -8.05
CA GLY A 104 4.55 -4.57 -8.53
C GLY A 104 4.08 -3.12 -8.61
N LEU A 105 4.93 -2.21 -8.13
CA LEU A 105 4.78 -0.79 -8.40
C LEU A 105 4.89 -0.52 -9.89
N HIS A 106 4.04 0.36 -10.41
CA HIS A 106 4.10 0.74 -11.82
C HIS A 106 5.41 1.48 -12.12
N PRO A 107 6.07 1.21 -13.26
CA PRO A 107 7.24 1.96 -13.68
C PRO A 107 6.97 3.46 -13.75
N HIS A 108 7.99 4.25 -13.44
CA HIS A 108 7.98 5.72 -13.44
C HIS A 108 7.03 6.37 -12.41
N THR A 109 6.52 5.59 -11.46
CA THR A 109 5.83 6.13 -10.29
C THR A 109 6.79 6.38 -9.14
N HIS A 110 6.37 7.20 -8.18
CA HIS A 110 7.13 7.43 -6.96
C HIS A 110 6.62 6.55 -5.82
N CYS A 111 7.56 6.04 -5.01
CA CYS A 111 7.29 5.35 -3.76
C CYS A 111 8.23 5.94 -2.70
N ALA A 112 7.69 6.68 -1.72
CA ALA A 112 8.52 7.34 -0.69
C ALA A 112 9.71 8.15 -1.26
N GLY A 113 9.49 8.87 -2.36
CA GLY A 113 10.52 9.63 -3.07
C GLY A 113 11.41 8.83 -4.04
N TYR A 114 11.36 7.49 -4.02
CA TYR A 114 12.05 6.65 -4.99
C TYR A 114 11.28 6.55 -6.31
N LEU A 115 11.93 6.90 -7.43
CA LEU A 115 11.38 6.70 -8.77
C LEU A 115 11.55 5.24 -9.19
N VAL A 116 10.45 4.55 -9.44
CA VAL A 116 10.42 3.12 -9.78
C VAL A 116 10.93 2.93 -11.22
N PRO A 117 12.02 2.19 -11.45
CA PRO A 117 12.51 1.91 -12.80
C PRO A 117 11.66 0.80 -13.45
N VAL A 118 11.88 0.58 -14.74
CA VAL A 118 11.37 -0.63 -15.42
C VAL A 118 12.08 -1.86 -14.83
N ILE A 119 11.34 -2.68 -14.07
CA ILE A 119 11.87 -3.90 -13.48
C ILE A 119 11.79 -5.03 -14.50
N LYS A 120 12.94 -5.46 -15.01
CA LYS A 120 13.06 -6.67 -15.81
C LYS A 120 13.38 -7.85 -14.88
N LEU A 121 12.41 -8.72 -14.62
CA LEU A 121 12.70 -9.99 -13.96
C LEU A 121 13.45 -10.89 -14.96
N ARG A 122 14.61 -11.41 -14.55
CA ARG A 122 15.25 -12.49 -15.31
C ARG A 122 14.34 -13.72 -15.18
N PRO A 123 14.01 -14.42 -16.28
CA PRO A 123 13.24 -15.65 -16.17
C PRO A 123 13.96 -16.64 -15.23
N PRO A 124 13.21 -17.43 -14.44
CA PRO A 124 13.81 -18.46 -13.60
C PRO A 124 14.68 -19.37 -14.50
N PRO A 125 15.87 -19.82 -14.03
CA PRO A 125 16.65 -20.80 -14.76
C PRO A 125 15.76 -22.01 -15.06
N LEU A 126 15.73 -22.49 -16.31
CA LEU A 126 15.07 -23.76 -16.63
C LEU A 126 15.67 -24.82 -15.70
N ALA A 127 14.82 -25.46 -14.90
CA ALA A 127 15.23 -26.62 -14.14
C ALA A 127 15.67 -27.70 -15.14
N SER A 128 16.96 -28.00 -15.18
CA SER A 128 17.50 -29.15 -15.87
C SER A 128 16.87 -30.41 -15.24
N THR A 129 16.05 -31.10 -16.03
CA THR A 129 15.45 -32.40 -15.70
C THR A 129 16.47 -33.50 -15.89
#